data_AF-A0A8B7DFX7-F1
#
_entry.id   AF-A0A8B7DFX7-F1
#
_cell.length_a   1.000
_cell.length_b   1.000
_cell.length_c   1.000
_cell.angle_alpha   90.00
_cell.angle_beta   90.00
_cell.angle_gamma   90.00
#
_symmetry.space_group_name_H-M   'P 1'
#
loop_
_entity.id
_entity.type
_entity.pdbx_description
1 polymer ?
#
loop_
_entity_poly.entity_id
_entity_poly.type
_entity_poly.pdbx_seq_one_letter_code
_entity_poly.pdbx_strand_id
1 'polypeptide(L)'
;MYLILFTAAFAIHGTSCQEDFWSEWQEWSACIESNGSEVMSRKRLSISKLYPSNSIEVKDCYGDKICKGIWYHWSGWTTCDKSGKTKRSRLCDNSCGKCVGNNTETISCPK
;
A
#
# COMPACT_ATOMS: atom_id res chain seq x y z
N MET A 1 -26.42 34.30 -38.78
CA MET A 1 -27.68 34.26 -38.01
C MET A 1 -28.41 32.99 -38.42
N TYR A 2 -28.40 31.96 -37.55
CA TYR A 2 -29.33 30.81 -37.44
C TYR A 2 -29.47 29.81 -38.62
N LEU A 3 -29.72 28.50 -38.48
CA LEU A 3 -30.00 27.51 -37.42
C LEU A 3 -29.75 26.13 -38.13
N ILE A 4 -28.85 25.23 -37.69
CA ILE A 4 -29.04 24.07 -36.79
C ILE A 4 -29.76 22.83 -37.42
N LEU A 5 -28.99 21.72 -37.51
CA LEU A 5 -29.29 20.27 -37.30
C LEU A 5 -30.35 19.57 -38.21
N PHE A 6 -30.16 18.33 -38.69
CA PHE A 6 -30.19 17.09 -37.89
C PHE A 6 -29.32 15.93 -38.44
N THR A 7 -28.90 15.14 -37.46
CA THR A 7 -28.10 13.91 -37.36
C THR A 7 -28.66 12.65 -38.05
N ALA A 8 -27.75 11.76 -38.45
CA ALA A 8 -27.80 10.31 -38.14
C ALA A 8 -26.37 9.73 -38.32
N ALA A 9 -25.58 9.65 -37.25
CA ALA A 9 -25.39 8.45 -36.44
C ALA A 9 -24.61 7.32 -37.14
N PHE A 10 -23.28 7.33 -36.99
CA PHE A 10 -22.54 6.11 -36.70
C PHE A 10 -21.56 6.42 -35.57
N ALA A 11 -21.96 6.00 -34.37
CA ALA A 11 -21.07 5.94 -33.23
C ALA A 11 -20.02 4.86 -33.50
N ILE A 12 -18.83 5.27 -33.96
CA ILE A 12 -17.65 4.46 -33.76
C ILE A 12 -17.11 4.86 -32.38
N HIS A 13 -17.62 4.22 -31.33
CA HIS A 13 -16.87 4.11 -30.09
C HIS A 13 -15.62 3.27 -30.41
N GLY A 14 -14.63 3.90 -31.05
CA GLY A 14 -13.30 3.35 -31.17
C GLY A 14 -12.70 3.42 -29.78
N THR A 15 -12.93 2.36 -29.00
CA THR A 15 -12.14 2.05 -27.82
C THR A 15 -10.68 2.19 -28.19
N SER A 16 -10.01 3.10 -27.48
CA SER A 16 -8.56 3.31 -27.44
C SER A 16 -7.75 2.04 -27.78
N CYS A 17 -7.27 1.93 -29.02
CA CYS A 17 -6.06 1.16 -29.29
C CYS A 17 -4.87 2.06 -28.98
N GLN A 18 -4.60 2.26 -27.69
CA GLN A 18 -3.24 2.57 -27.28
C GLN A 18 -2.47 1.28 -27.50
N GLU A 19 -1.95 1.07 -28.71
CA GLU A 19 -1.08 -0.07 -28.96
C GLU A 19 0.10 0.05 -28.00
N ASP A 20 0.17 -0.88 -27.06
CA ASP A 20 1.25 -0.98 -26.10
C ASP A 20 2.55 -1.19 -26.88
N PHE A 21 3.32 -0.10 -27.07
CA PHE A 21 4.64 -0.09 -27.73
C PHE A 21 5.72 -0.90 -26.98
N TRP A 22 5.32 -1.74 -26.04
CA TRP A 22 6.15 -2.47 -25.11
C TRP A 22 5.89 -3.97 -25.21
N SER A 23 6.95 -4.75 -25.14
CA SER A 23 6.88 -6.20 -25.02
C SER A 23 6.15 -6.57 -23.73
N GLU A 24 5.75 -7.84 -23.68
CA GLU A 24 5.42 -8.49 -22.42
C GLU A 24 6.55 -8.29 -21.40
N TRP A 25 6.15 -8.22 -20.14
CA TRP A 25 7.09 -8.20 -19.04
C TRP A 25 7.84 -9.52 -18.97
N GLN A 26 9.15 -9.45 -18.75
CA GLN A 26 9.89 -10.61 -18.30
C GLN A 26 9.41 -11.04 -16.91
N GLU A 27 9.69 -12.31 -16.58
CA GLU A 27 9.49 -12.82 -15.23
C GLU A 27 10.25 -11.98 -14.19
N TRP A 28 9.70 -11.96 -12.97
CA TRP A 28 10.37 -11.33 -11.84
C TRP A 28 11.69 -12.05 -11.55
N SER A 29 12.74 -11.27 -11.26
CA SER A 29 13.99 -11.81 -10.76
C SER A 29 13.80 -12.50 -9.40
N ALA A 30 14.76 -13.35 -9.02
CA ALA A 30 14.91 -13.75 -7.63
C ALA A 30 15.14 -12.52 -6.74
N CYS A 31 14.89 -12.69 -5.45
CA CYS A 31 15.11 -11.67 -4.43
C CYS A 31 16.61 -11.46 -4.19
N ILE A 32 17.04 -10.20 -4.21
CA ILE A 32 18.44 -9.82 -3.97
C ILE A 32 18.47 -8.79 -2.85
N GLU A 33 19.41 -8.94 -1.92
CA GLU A 33 19.65 -7.97 -0.86
C GLU A 33 20.30 -6.70 -1.44
N SER A 34 19.68 -5.55 -1.17
CA SER A 34 20.14 -4.22 -1.59
C SER A 34 19.92 -3.24 -0.45
N ASN A 35 21.01 -2.71 0.11
CA ASN A 35 20.98 -1.71 1.20
C ASN A 35 20.09 -2.11 2.40
N GLY A 36 20.11 -3.39 2.80
CA GLY A 36 19.34 -3.90 3.94
C GLY A 36 17.88 -4.27 3.66
N SER A 37 17.43 -4.18 2.40
CA SER A 37 16.11 -4.63 1.94
C SER A 37 16.24 -5.63 0.81
N GLU A 38 15.33 -6.60 0.72
CA GLU A 38 15.29 -7.55 -0.40
C GLU A 38 14.35 -7.07 -1.50
N VAL A 39 14.87 -6.92 -2.72
CA VAL A 39 14.13 -6.42 -3.89
C VAL A 39 14.14 -7.44 -5.03
N MET A 40 13.09 -7.40 -5.84
CA MET A 40 13.01 -8.07 -7.13
C MET A 40 12.73 -7.06 -8.23
N SER A 41 13.20 -7.37 -9.44
CA SER A 41 13.02 -6.51 -10.60
C SER A 41 12.54 -7.31 -11.81
N ARG A 42 11.82 -6.65 -12.71
CA ARG A 42 11.49 -7.19 -14.03
C ARG A 42 11.73 -6.14 -15.09
N LYS A 43 11.92 -6.58 -16.33
CA LYS A 43 12.24 -5.72 -17.46
C LYS A 43 11.32 -6.01 -18.63
N ARG A 44 10.99 -4.97 -19.40
CA ARG A 44 10.39 -5.08 -20.73
C ARG A 44 11.12 -4.20 -21.72
N LEU A 45 10.96 -4.49 -23.00
CA LEU A 45 11.61 -3.76 -24.09
C LEU A 45 10.56 -3.07 -24.95
N SER A 46 10.92 -1.99 -25.63
CA SER A 46 10.03 -1.43 -26.65
C SER A 46 9.96 -2.39 -27.85
N ILE A 47 8.77 -2.53 -28.44
CA ILE A 47 8.56 -3.32 -29.67
C ILE A 47 9.11 -2.57 -30.89
N SER A 48 9.19 -1.24 -30.80
CA SER A 48 9.71 -0.39 -31.88
C SER A 48 11.19 -0.62 -32.12
N LYS A 49 11.53 -1.11 -33.32
CA LYS A 49 12.91 -1.24 -33.80
C LYS A 49 13.60 0.10 -34.05
N LEU A 50 12.82 1.16 -34.26
CA LEU A 50 13.33 2.51 -34.53
C LEU A 50 13.77 3.23 -33.24
N TYR A 51 13.15 2.89 -32.12
CA TYR A 51 13.43 3.49 -30.83
C TYR A 51 13.59 2.39 -29.77
N PRO A 52 14.71 1.64 -29.82
CA PRO A 52 15.00 0.61 -28.82
C PRO A 52 15.14 1.26 -27.45
N SER A 53 14.23 0.89 -26.54
CA SER A 53 14.21 1.36 -25.17
C SER A 53 13.86 0.20 -24.25
N ASN A 54 14.12 0.37 -22.96
CA ASN A 54 13.73 -0.58 -21.94
C ASN A 54 13.04 0.11 -20.77
N SER A 55 12.23 -0.67 -20.06
CA SER A 55 11.59 -0.23 -18.83
C SER A 55 11.87 -1.30 -17.78
N ILE A 56 12.30 -0.84 -16.60
CA ILE A 56 12.60 -1.70 -15.45
C ILE A 56 11.63 -1.30 -14.35
N GLU A 57 11.00 -2.30 -13.75
CA GLU A 57 10.18 -2.16 -12.56
C GLU A 57 10.88 -2.87 -11.41
N VAL A 58 10.94 -2.21 -10.25
CA VAL A 58 11.56 -2.73 -9.03
C VAL A 58 10.52 -2.68 -7.91
N LYS A 59 10.43 -3.76 -7.13
CA LYS A 59 9.59 -3.82 -5.93
C LYS A 59 10.26 -4.62 -4.83
N ASP A 60 9.83 -4.40 -3.60
CA ASP A 60 10.25 -5.23 -2.47
C ASP A 60 9.72 -6.66 -2.62
N CYS A 61 10.55 -7.63 -2.26
CA CYS A 61 10.18 -9.05 -2.32
C CYS A 61 9.06 -9.42 -1.37
N TYR A 62 9.17 -8.92 -0.14
CA TYR A 62 8.18 -9.10 0.90
C TYR A 62 7.18 -7.94 0.86
N GLY A 63 6.56 -7.68 -0.29
CA GLY A 63 5.61 -6.58 -0.48
C GLY A 63 4.84 -6.27 0.81
N ASP A 64 4.88 -5.01 1.25
CA ASP A 64 4.38 -4.59 2.55
C ASP A 64 4.91 -5.44 3.71
N LYS A 65 6.24 -5.51 3.88
CA LYS A 65 6.81 -5.64 5.22
C LYS A 65 6.53 -4.30 5.92
N ILE A 66 5.25 -4.04 6.18
CA ILE A 66 4.76 -3.05 7.13
C ILE A 66 5.37 -3.55 8.41
N CYS A 67 6.53 -3.02 8.74
CA CYS A 67 7.07 -3.23 10.04
C CYS A 67 6.09 -2.57 11.00
N LYS A 68 5.35 -3.38 11.75
CA LYS A 68 4.33 -2.88 12.67
C LYS A 68 5.01 -2.52 13.97
N GLY A 69 4.49 -1.49 14.64
CA GLY A 69 4.89 -1.22 16.00
C GLY A 69 4.56 -2.41 16.89
N ILE A 70 5.45 -2.70 17.84
CA ILE A 70 5.29 -3.82 18.76
C ILE A 70 4.72 -3.27 20.07
N TRP A 71 3.59 -3.84 20.51
CA TRP A 71 3.05 -3.52 21.83
C TRP A 71 3.83 -4.25 22.92
N TYR A 72 4.26 -3.51 23.94
CA TYR A 72 4.65 -4.11 25.21
C TYR A 72 3.44 -4.70 25.94
N HIS A 73 3.71 -5.50 26.97
CA HIS A 73 2.66 -6.00 27.85
C HIS A 73 1.86 -4.84 28.47
N TRP A 74 0.57 -5.09 28.69
CA TRP A 74 -0.26 -4.21 29.48
C TRP A 74 0.28 -4.09 30.90
N SER A 75 0.19 -2.88 31.46
CA SER A 75 0.32 -2.67 32.88
C SER A 75 -0.76 -3.45 33.64
N GLY A 76 -0.57 -3.57 34.97
CA GLY A 76 -1.66 -3.92 35.86
C GLY A 76 -2.79 -2.87 35.80
N TRP A 77 -3.98 -3.27 36.24
CA TRP A 77 -5.10 -2.36 36.46
C TRP A 77 -4.82 -1.44 37.65
N THR A 78 -5.21 -0.17 37.55
CA THR A 78 -5.20 0.75 38.69
C THR A 78 -6.24 0.34 39.73
N THR A 79 -6.14 0.87 40.95
CA THR A 79 -7.25 0.79 41.91
C THR A 79 -8.49 1.50 41.36
N CYS A 80 -9.67 1.11 41.86
CA CYS A 80 -10.93 1.74 41.47
C CYS A 80 -10.96 3.20 41.93
N ASP A 81 -11.28 4.13 41.03
CA ASP A 81 -11.45 5.53 41.36
C ASP A 81 -12.81 5.80 42.04
N LYS A 82 -13.01 7.00 42.57
CA LYS A 82 -14.27 7.40 43.23
C LYS A 82 -15.49 7.35 42.29
N SER A 83 -15.27 7.36 40.98
CA SER A 83 -16.29 7.26 39.94
C SER A 83 -16.58 5.81 39.53
N GLY A 84 -15.93 4.82 40.15
CA GLY A 84 -16.13 3.41 39.83
C GLY A 84 -15.41 2.97 38.56
N LYS A 85 -14.25 3.55 38.23
CA LYS A 85 -13.46 3.19 37.05
C LYS A 85 -12.05 2.76 37.40
N THR A 86 -11.52 1.81 36.64
CA THR A 86 -10.11 1.38 36.67
C THR A 86 -9.52 1.41 35.27
N LYS A 87 -8.21 1.66 35.18
CA LYS A 87 -7.49 1.88 33.93
C LYS A 87 -6.23 1.03 33.85
N ARG A 88 -5.79 0.70 32.64
CA ARG A 88 -4.46 0.14 32.35
C ARG A 88 -3.89 0.77 31.09
N SER A 89 -2.57 0.73 30.94
CA SER A 89 -1.88 1.27 29.76
C SER A 89 -0.81 0.30 29.25
N ARG A 90 -0.38 0.50 28.01
CA ARG A 90 0.74 -0.22 27.39
C ARG A 90 1.58 0.73 26.56
N LEU A 91 2.85 0.42 26.42
CA LEU A 91 3.78 1.17 25.58
C LEU A 91 3.88 0.55 24.19
N CYS A 92 4.05 1.39 23.17
CA CYS A 92 4.34 0.94 21.81
C CYS A 92 5.80 1.21 21.49
N ASP A 93 6.51 0.17 21.04
CA ASP A 93 7.76 0.34 20.33
C ASP A 93 7.47 0.73 18.88
N ASN A 94 7.68 2.01 18.56
CA ASN A 94 7.47 2.57 17.23
C ASN A 94 8.76 2.64 16.39
N SER A 95 9.83 1.96 16.79
CA SER A 95 11.11 1.99 16.08
C SER A 95 11.00 1.55 14.61
N CYS A 96 10.04 0.67 14.31
CA CYS A 96 9.86 0.10 12.98
C CYS A 96 8.54 0.53 12.31
N GLY A 97 7.49 0.80 13.09
CA GLY A 97 6.26 1.40 12.58
C GLY A 97 5.22 1.65 13.65
N LYS A 98 4.02 2.08 13.26
CA LYS A 98 2.97 2.48 14.21
C LYS A 98 2.27 1.26 14.79
N CYS A 99 1.99 1.30 16.09
CA CYS A 99 1.06 0.34 16.68
C CYS A 99 -0.39 0.69 16.35
N VAL A 100 -1.15 -0.31 15.88
CA VAL A 100 -2.59 -0.18 15.66
C VAL A 100 -3.33 -0.53 16.95
N GLY A 101 -4.29 0.32 17.34
CA GLY A 101 -5.13 0.16 18.53
C GLY A 101 -4.79 1.13 19.67
N ASN A 102 -5.53 1.05 20.77
CA ASN A 102 -5.40 1.98 21.90
C ASN A 102 -4.23 1.62 22.82
N ASN A 103 -3.57 2.64 23.37
CA ASN A 103 -2.53 2.50 24.40
C ASN A 103 -3.09 2.49 25.83
N THR A 104 -4.38 2.78 25.99
CA THR A 104 -5.07 2.89 27.28
C THR A 104 -6.41 2.18 27.20
N GLU A 105 -6.80 1.53 28.28
CA GLU A 105 -8.09 0.90 28.43
C GLU A 105 -8.71 1.31 29.77
N THR A 106 -10.02 1.46 29.83
CA THR A 106 -10.76 1.85 31.03
C THR A 106 -12.02 1.00 31.13
N ILE A 107 -12.23 0.41 32.30
CA ILE A 107 -13.42 -0.39 32.61
C ILE A 107 -14.07 0.09 33.91
N SER A 108 -15.33 -0.25 34.10
CA SER A 108 -16.03 -0.02 35.36
C SER A 108 -15.63 -1.06 36.41
N CYS A 109 -15.56 -0.66 37.67
CA CYS A 109 -15.34 -1.54 38.81
C CYS A 109 -16.47 -1.36 39.85
N PRO A 110 -16.78 -2.41 40.63
CA PRO A 110 -17.71 -2.31 41.74
C PRO A 110 -17.24 -1.25 42.74
N LYS A 111 -18.19 -0.52 43.34
CA LYS A 111 -17.93 0.41 44.44
C LYS A 111 -17.85 -0.31 45.76
#